data_AF-A0A5P9FA84-F1
#
_entry.id   AF-A0A5P9FA84-F1
#
_cell.length_a   1.000
_cell.length_b   1.000
_cell.length_c   1.000
_cell.angle_alpha   90.00
_cell.angle_beta   90.00
_cell.angle_gamma   90.00
#
_symmetry.space_group_name_H-M   'P 1'
#
loop_
_entity.id
_entity.type
_entity.pdbx_description
1 polymer ?
#
loop_
_entity_poly.entity_id
_entity_poly.type
_entity_poly.pdbx_seq_one_letter_code
_entity_poly.pdbx_strand_id
1 'polypeptide(L)'
;MNAGQQRNDVTGVPCPPPPHGSIRAIDIETGETLWSTVLPAGGQATPIIYKVDGRRYVMVTARGHHFMETPGGHAVMTWALPEQ
;
A
#
# COMPACT_ATOMS: atom_id res chain seq x y z
N MET A 1 -1.31 19.24 21.77
CA MET A 1 -1.66 18.09 20.90
C MET A 1 -0.93 18.29 19.60
N ASN A 2 0.16 17.55 19.35
CA ASN A 2 0.84 17.62 18.05
C ASN A 2 0.02 16.82 17.04
N ALA A 3 -0.48 17.51 16.02
CA ALA A 3 -1.07 16.91 14.84
C ALA A 3 -0.02 15.99 14.19
N GLY A 4 -0.15 14.68 14.30
CA GLY A 4 0.77 13.76 13.60
C GLY A 4 0.81 12.32 14.10
N GLN A 5 0.49 12.07 15.37
CA GLN A 5 0.47 10.70 15.89
C GLN A 5 -0.96 10.17 15.87
N GLN A 6 -1.38 9.59 14.74
CA GLN A 6 -2.63 8.82 14.71
C GLN A 6 -2.52 7.66 15.70
N ARG A 7 -3.54 7.45 16.53
CA ARG A 7 -3.65 6.29 17.41
C ARG A 7 -4.56 5.28 16.77
N ASN A 8 -4.24 4.00 16.93
CA ASN A 8 -5.15 2.94 16.55
C ASN A 8 -6.42 3.05 17.42
N ASP A 9 -7.59 3.08 16.78
CA ASP A 9 -8.90 3.24 17.41
C ASP A 9 -9.31 2.04 18.29
N VAL A 10 -8.69 0.88 18.05
CA VAL A 10 -8.94 -0.37 18.80
C VAL A 10 -7.99 -0.52 19.98
N THR A 11 -6.68 -0.37 19.78
CA THR A 11 -5.67 -0.65 20.82
C THR A 11 -5.20 0.60 21.57
N GLY A 12 -5.48 1.80 21.05
CA GLY A 12 -5.00 3.06 21.61
C GLY A 12 -3.50 3.30 21.44
N VAL A 13 -2.74 2.34 20.92
CA VAL A 13 -1.30 2.48 20.67
C VAL A 13 -1.05 3.49 19.54
N PRO A 14 0.03 4.27 19.61
CA PRO A 14 0.44 5.10 18.49
C PRO A 14 0.68 4.26 17.23
N CYS A 15 0.06 4.62 16.11
CA CYS A 15 0.43 4.03 14.82
C CYS A 15 1.87 4.44 14.46
N PRO A 16 2.61 3.60 13.70
CA PRO A 16 3.90 3.98 13.13
C PRO A 16 3.77 5.24 12.28
N PRO A 17 4.76 6.14 12.30
CA PRO A 17 4.74 7.33 11.46
C PRO A 17 4.67 6.94 9.97
N PRO A 18 4.04 7.78 9.12
CA PRO A 18 4.01 7.53 7.68
C PRO A 18 5.42 7.38 7.10
N PRO A 19 5.61 6.53 6.06
CA PRO A 19 4.59 5.79 5.32
C PRO A 19 4.18 4.48 6.02
N HIS A 20 2.88 4.21 6.02
CA HIS A 20 2.31 3.04 6.70
C HIS A 20 2.43 1.72 5.92
N GLY A 21 2.92 1.81 4.69
CA GLY A 21 3.17 0.71 3.76
C GLY A 21 3.55 1.26 2.39
N SER A 22 4.20 0.43 1.56
CA SER A 22 4.51 0.77 0.18
C SER A 22 4.39 -0.46 -0.72
N ILE A 23 4.10 -0.22 -1.99
CA ILE A 23 4.30 -1.19 -3.07
C ILE A 23 5.54 -0.78 -3.85
N ARG A 24 6.36 -1.76 -4.24
CA ARG A 24 7.58 -1.57 -5.01
C ARG A 24 7.60 -2.52 -6.20
N ALA A 25 8.02 -2.01 -7.36
CA ALA A 25 8.44 -2.82 -8.49
C ALA A 25 9.97 -2.96 -8.40
N ILE A 26 10.43 -4.21 -8.33
CA ILE A 26 11.83 -4.55 -8.15
C ILE A 26 12.28 -5.32 -9.38
N ASP A 27 13.43 -4.94 -9.95
CA ASP A 27 14.12 -5.72 -10.96
C ASP A 27 14.66 -7.00 -10.32
N ILE A 28 14.31 -8.16 -10.88
CA ILE A 28 14.65 -9.46 -10.28
C ILE A 28 16.11 -9.86 -10.47
N GLU A 29 16.79 -9.28 -11.46
CA GLU A 29 18.19 -9.59 -11.78
C GLU A 29 19.13 -8.71 -10.96
N THR A 30 18.80 -7.42 -10.83
CA THR A 30 19.66 -6.44 -10.16
C THR A 30 19.25 -6.15 -8.71
N GLY A 31 17.99 -6.40 -8.36
CA GLY A 31 17.40 -6.00 -7.07
C GLY A 31 17.07 -4.51 -6.98
N GLU A 32 17.23 -3.75 -8.06
CA GLU A 32 16.94 -2.31 -8.08
C GLU A 32 15.44 -2.04 -7.99
N THR A 33 15.05 -1.00 -7.24
CA THR A 33 13.66 -0.53 -7.19
C THR A 33 13.39 0.36 -8.39
N LEU A 34 12.64 -0.14 -9.36
CA LEU A 34 12.26 0.58 -10.58
C LEU A 34 11.12 1.59 -10.35
N TRP A 35 10.24 1.29 -9.40
CA TRP A 35 9.11 2.16 -9.05
C TRP A 35 8.63 1.88 -7.63
N SER A 36 8.07 2.89 -6.96
CA SER A 36 7.38 2.70 -5.69
C SER A 36 6.30 3.75 -5.47
N THR A 37 5.31 3.41 -4.64
CA THR A 37 4.36 4.38 -4.12
C THR A 37 3.94 4.04 -2.69
N VAL A 38 3.53 5.06 -1.95
CA VAL A 38 3.04 4.92 -0.57
C VAL A 38 1.58 4.46 -0.60
N LEU A 39 1.24 3.56 0.31
CA LEU A 39 -0.12 3.12 0.50
C LEU A 39 -0.79 3.99 1.59
N PRO A 40 -2.09 4.29 1.45
CA PRO A 40 -2.84 5.06 2.45
C PRO A 40 -3.09 4.28 3.75
N ALA A 41 -2.86 2.97 3.76
CA ALA A 41 -2.98 2.07 4.91
C ALA A 41 -2.00 0.88 4.75
N GLY A 42 -2.13 -0.15 5.59
CA GLY A 42 -1.26 -1.33 5.55
C GLY A 42 -1.29 -2.08 4.20
N GLY A 43 -0.12 -2.43 3.67
CA GLY A 43 0.07 -3.17 2.42
C GLY A 43 0.11 -4.69 2.55
N GLN A 44 -0.70 -5.26 3.45
CA GLN A 44 -0.58 -6.68 3.84
C GLN A 44 -1.19 -7.66 2.82
N ALA A 45 -1.98 -7.16 1.88
CA ALA A 45 -2.61 -8.00 0.87
C ALA A 45 -1.64 -8.36 -0.25
N THR A 46 -1.71 -9.60 -0.73
CA THR A 46 -0.99 -10.03 -1.93
C THR A 46 -1.48 -9.22 -3.15
N PRO A 47 -0.58 -8.61 -3.93
CA PRO A 47 -0.96 -7.94 -5.17
C PRO A 47 -1.55 -8.94 -6.18
N ILE A 48 -2.48 -8.46 -6.99
CA ILE A 48 -3.12 -9.25 -8.06
C ILE A 48 -2.86 -8.57 -9.41
N ILE A 49 -2.60 -9.37 -10.44
CA ILE A 49 -2.54 -8.91 -11.83
C ILE A 49 -3.81 -9.37 -12.55
N TYR A 50 -4.43 -8.48 -13.31
CA TYR A 50 -5.56 -8.81 -14.17
C TYR A 50 -5.53 -8.04 -15.50
N LYS A 51 -6.39 -8.43 -16.44
CA LYS A 51 -6.48 -7.85 -17.78
C LYS A 51 -7.92 -7.45 -18.09
N VAL A 52 -8.11 -6.23 -18.61
CA VAL A 52 -9.39 -5.70 -19.11
C VAL A 52 -9.12 -5.09 -20.48
N ASP A 53 -9.89 -5.49 -21.50
CA ASP A 53 -9.81 -4.94 -22.86
C ASP A 53 -8.38 -4.84 -23.44
N GLY A 54 -7.56 -5.88 -23.22
CA GLY A 54 -6.17 -5.87 -23.70
C GLY A 54 -5.16 -5.28 -22.72
N ARG A 55 -5.59 -4.43 -21.79
CA ARG A 55 -4.71 -3.70 -20.86
C ARG A 55 -4.50 -4.46 -19.55
N ARG A 56 -3.26 -4.51 -19.08
CA ARG A 56 -2.86 -5.18 -17.82
C ARG A 56 -2.82 -4.19 -16.67
N TYR A 57 -3.26 -4.66 -15.51
CA TYR A 57 -3.35 -3.89 -14.29
C TYR A 57 -2.72 -4.66 -13.14
N VAL A 58 -2.09 -3.94 -12.23
CA VAL A 58 -1.72 -4.42 -10.89
C VAL A 58 -2.70 -3.81 -9.91
N MET A 59 -3.24 -4.60 -8.98
CA MET A 59 -4.12 -4.15 -7.92
C MET A 59 -3.60 -4.56 -6.56
N VAL A 60 -3.74 -3.65 -5.60
CA VAL A 60 -3.47 -3.88 -4.18
C VAL A 60 -4.63 -3.34 -3.36
N THR A 61 -5.05 -4.12 -2.37
CA THR A 61 -5.93 -3.62 -1.31
C THR A 61 -5.08 -3.14 -0.14
N ALA A 62 -5.07 -1.84 0.11
CA ALA A 62 -4.46 -1.27 1.30
C ALA A 62 -5.48 -1.30 2.43
N ARG A 63 -5.16 -2.04 3.50
CA ARG A 63 -6.06 -2.24 4.63
C ARG A 63 -5.35 -2.08 5.96
N GLY A 64 -5.96 -1.30 6.85
CA GLY A 64 -5.57 -1.27 8.25
C GLY A 64 -5.89 -2.59 8.94
N HIS A 65 -4.96 -3.05 9.77
CA HIS A 65 -5.17 -4.17 10.68
C HIS A 65 -4.57 -3.84 12.06
N HIS A 66 -5.39 -3.89 13.10
CA HIS A 66 -5.04 -3.42 14.45
C HIS A 66 -3.83 -4.16 15.05
N PHE A 67 -3.69 -5.47 14.83
CA PHE A 67 -2.52 -6.24 15.26
C PHE A 67 -1.21 -5.78 14.59
N MET A 68 -1.29 -5.26 13.35
CA MET A 68 -0.12 -4.79 12.60
C MET A 68 0.16 -3.30 12.86
N GLU A 69 -0.59 -2.68 13.77
CA GLU A 69 -0.50 -1.25 14.13
C GLU A 69 -0.61 -0.29 12.94
N THR A 70 -1.16 -0.75 11.80
CA THR A 70 -1.36 0.10 10.62
C THR A 70 -2.59 0.98 10.81
N PRO A 71 -2.63 2.19 10.23
CA PRO A 71 -3.80 3.05 10.35
C PRO A 71 -5.04 2.39 9.79
N GLY A 72 -6.19 2.67 10.42
CA GLY A 72 -7.48 2.31 9.88
C GLY A 72 -7.68 2.91 8.48
N GLY A 73 -8.13 2.08 7.55
CA GLY A 73 -8.33 2.48 6.16
C GLY A 73 -8.64 1.29 5.28
N HIS A 74 -9.50 1.49 4.29
CA HIS A 74 -9.87 0.51 3.28
C HIS A 74 -9.78 1.18 1.92
N ALA A 75 -8.74 0.86 1.16
CA ALA A 75 -8.57 1.37 -0.20
C ALA A 75 -8.21 0.25 -1.16
N VAL A 76 -8.75 0.33 -2.37
CA VAL A 76 -8.32 -0.48 -3.50
C VAL A 76 -7.58 0.44 -4.46
N MET A 77 -6.34 0.12 -4.78
CA MET A 77 -5.53 0.89 -5.70
C MET A 77 -5.12 0.02 -6.89
N THR A 78 -5.18 0.59 -8.09
CA THR A 78 -4.75 -0.08 -9.31
C THR A 78 -3.85 0.81 -10.14
N TRP A 79 -2.86 0.21 -10.78
CA TRP A 79 -1.92 0.87 -11.68
C TRP A 79 -1.80 0.11 -12.99
N ALA A 80 -1.57 0.85 -14.06
CA ALA A 80 -1.21 0.33 -15.36
C ALA A 80 -0.14 1.25 -15.97
N LEU A 81 0.62 0.71 -16.92
CA LEU A 81 1.51 1.54 -17.72
C LEU A 81 0.67 2.55 -18.54
N PRO A 82 1.25 3.72 -18.88
CA PRO A 82 0.67 4.64 -19.85
C PRO A 82 0.39 3.94 -21.19
N GLU A 83 -0.62 4.43 -21.90
CA GLU A 83 -0.85 4.02 -23.29
C GLU A 83 0.23 4.66 -24.18
N GLN A 84 0.65 3.93 -25.21
CA GLN A 84 1.64 4.39 -26.20
C GLN A 84 0.94 5.11 -27.34
#